data_AF-W2TUS7-F1
#
_entry.id   AF-W2TUS7-F1
#
_cell.length_a   1.000
_cell.length_b   1.000
_cell.length_c   1.000
_cell.angle_alpha   90.00
_cell.angle_beta   90.00
_cell.angle_gamma   90.00
#
_symmetry.space_group_name_H-M   'P 1'
#
loop_
_entity.id
_entity.type
_entity.pdbx_description
1 polymer ?
#
loop_
_entity_poly.entity_id
_entity_poly.type
_entity_poly.pdbx_seq_one_letter_code
_entity_poly.pdbx_strand_id
1 'polypeptide(L)'
;MPRTMMSAYVRGIGLVGGLQMDEGERTTYEKLMMAHGIMMVLSWSIFLSTGILFARHMKGHFPNSTLCGLKLWFHFHRTLNMIGIAGTIAAFVVVFVAKDWRWVGPKAYQSAELNNRWGSVHAMLGLIACVVAWAQPLNAVFR
;
A
#
# COMPACT_ATOMS: atom_id res chain seq x y z
N MET A 1 -59.13 -10.25 0.12
CA MET A 1 -57.78 -10.25 0.73
C MET A 1 -56.88 -11.18 -0.08
N PRO A 2 -55.65 -10.78 -0.47
CA PRO A 2 -54.80 -11.56 -1.37
C PRO A 2 -53.91 -12.58 -0.65
N ARG A 3 -53.49 -13.59 -1.41
CA ARG A 3 -52.78 -14.83 -1.03
C ARG A 3 -51.39 -14.58 -0.43
N THR A 4 -51.08 -15.26 0.67
CA THR A 4 -49.73 -15.65 1.04
C THR A 4 -49.39 -16.97 0.33
N MET A 5 -48.43 -16.95 -0.61
CA MET A 5 -47.77 -18.15 -1.09
C MET A 5 -46.53 -18.41 -0.25
N MET A 6 -46.52 -19.50 0.53
CA MET A 6 -45.29 -20.05 1.09
C MET A 6 -44.65 -20.97 0.06
N SER A 7 -43.46 -20.60 -0.41
CA SER A 7 -42.66 -21.37 -1.35
C SER A 7 -42.02 -22.58 -0.65
N ALA A 8 -42.26 -23.76 -1.20
CA ALA A 8 -41.83 -25.04 -0.69
C ALA A 8 -40.31 -25.22 -0.74
N TYR A 9 -39.77 -25.81 0.33
CA TYR A 9 -38.40 -26.30 0.45
C TYR A 9 -38.22 -27.56 -0.41
N VAL A 10 -37.43 -27.47 -1.48
CA VAL A 10 -37.07 -28.62 -2.31
C VAL A 10 -35.78 -29.24 -1.77
N ARG A 11 -35.90 -30.43 -1.19
CA ARG A 11 -34.81 -31.28 -0.71
C ARG A 11 -34.35 -32.20 -1.85
N GLY A 12 -33.20 -31.90 -2.44
CA GLY A 12 -32.54 -32.76 -3.44
C GLY A 12 -31.38 -33.53 -2.81
N ILE A 13 -31.51 -34.86 -2.77
CA ILE A 13 -30.45 -35.83 -2.43
C ILE A 13 -29.63 -36.10 -3.69
N GLY A 14 -28.28 -36.09 -3.57
CA GLY A 14 -27.39 -36.48 -4.67
C GLY A 14 -25.92 -36.52 -4.27
N LEU A 15 -25.42 -37.75 -4.08
CA LEU A 15 -24.08 -38.25 -4.44
C LEU A 15 -22.79 -37.60 -3.93
N VAL A 16 -21.97 -38.48 -3.36
CA VAL A 16 -20.50 -38.48 -3.29
C VAL A 16 -19.89 -37.85 -4.55
N GLY A 17 -19.24 -36.71 -4.38
CA GLY A 17 -18.49 -36.02 -5.43
C GLY A 17 -17.52 -35.04 -4.79
N GLY A 18 -16.32 -35.54 -4.47
CA GLY A 18 -15.15 -34.72 -4.14
C GLY A 18 -15.18 -34.00 -2.79
N LEU A 19 -14.35 -34.45 -1.85
CA LEU A 19 -13.57 -33.50 -1.06
C LEU A 19 -12.59 -32.80 -2.02
N GLN A 20 -13.14 -31.97 -2.91
CA GLN A 20 -12.34 -30.98 -3.60
C GLN A 20 -12.07 -29.94 -2.51
N MET A 21 -10.85 -29.98 -1.96
CA MET A 21 -10.27 -28.80 -1.37
C MET A 21 -10.44 -27.73 -2.45
N ASP A 22 -11.40 -26.83 -2.26
CA ASP A 22 -11.49 -25.62 -3.06
C ASP A 22 -10.16 -24.91 -2.80
N GLU A 23 -9.19 -25.10 -3.70
CA GLU A 23 -8.03 -24.24 -3.81
C GLU A 23 -8.59 -22.88 -4.23
N GLY A 24 -9.18 -22.18 -3.26
CA GLY A 24 -9.96 -20.97 -3.46
C GLY A 24 -9.08 -19.96 -4.17
N GLU A 25 -9.28 -19.85 -5.48
CA GLU A 25 -8.46 -18.97 -6.29
C GLU A 25 -8.70 -17.54 -5.80
N ARG A 26 -7.67 -16.92 -5.23
CA ARG A 26 -7.76 -15.52 -4.79
C ARG A 26 -8.24 -14.67 -5.95
N THR A 27 -9.24 -13.85 -5.67
CA THR A 27 -9.76 -12.87 -6.62
C THR A 27 -8.65 -11.90 -7.03
N THR A 28 -8.76 -11.32 -8.23
CA THR A 28 -7.82 -10.28 -8.68
C THR A 28 -7.75 -9.13 -7.68
N TYR A 29 -8.88 -8.77 -7.07
CA TYR A 29 -8.95 -7.78 -6.01
C TYR A 29 -8.06 -8.14 -4.80
N GLU A 30 -8.16 -9.36 -4.28
CA GLU A 30 -7.34 -9.83 -3.15
C GLU A 30 -5.85 -9.85 -3.52
N LYS A 31 -5.51 -10.31 -4.72
CA LYS A 31 -4.13 -10.32 -5.23
C LYS A 31 -3.55 -8.89 -5.27
N LEU A 32 -4.30 -7.91 -5.78
CA LEU A 32 -3.87 -6.51 -5.84
C LEU A 32 -3.75 -5.87 -4.45
N MET A 33 -4.69 -6.14 -3.55
CA MET A 33 -4.63 -5.63 -2.17
C MET A 33 -3.43 -6.20 -1.41
N MET A 34 -3.11 -7.48 -1.60
CA MET A 34 -1.90 -8.09 -1.05
C MET A 34 -0.63 -7.48 -1.66
N ALA A 35 -0.60 -7.28 -2.98
CA ALA A 35 0.53 -6.64 -3.65
C ALA A 35 0.78 -5.22 -3.14
N HIS A 36 -0.28 -4.42 -2.96
CA HIS A 36 -0.21 -3.10 -2.33
C HIS A 36 0.44 -3.16 -0.94
N GLY A 37 -0.05 -4.05 -0.08
CA GLY A 37 0.48 -4.21 1.28
C GLY A 37 1.95 -4.60 1.30
N ILE A 38 2.34 -5.60 0.49
CA ILE A 38 3.73 -6.07 0.38
C ILE A 38 4.64 -4.94 -0.11
N MET A 39 4.25 -4.26 -1.20
CA MET A 39 5.05 -3.17 -1.75
C MET A 39 5.18 -2.00 -0.78
N MET A 40 4.12 -1.64 -0.06
CA MET A 40 4.19 -0.61 0.99
C MET A 40 5.16 -1.02 2.09
N VAL A 41 5.06 -2.23 2.64
CA VAL A 41 5.96 -2.70 3.71
C VAL A 41 7.41 -2.74 3.25
N LEU A 42 7.69 -3.25 2.04
CA LEU A 42 9.05 -3.27 1.49
C LEU A 42 9.60 -1.86 1.29
N SER A 43 8.79 -0.94 0.74
CA SER A 43 9.20 0.44 0.50
C SER A 43 9.51 1.17 1.79
N TRP A 44 8.60 1.10 2.77
CA TRP A 44 8.73 1.82 4.05
C TRP A 44 9.79 1.21 4.95
N SER A 45 9.73 -0.10 5.22
CA SER A 45 10.55 -0.75 6.25
C SER A 45 11.96 -1.10 5.77
N ILE A 46 12.13 -1.36 4.47
CA ILE A 46 13.45 -1.71 3.92
C ILE A 46 14.07 -0.46 3.31
N PHE A 47 13.55 0.02 2.18
CA PHE A 47 14.24 1.06 1.40
C PHE A 47 14.34 2.41 2.14
N LEU A 48 13.22 2.96 2.61
CA LEU A 48 13.20 4.25 3.30
C LEU A 48 13.98 4.20 4.62
N SER A 49 13.73 3.19 5.47
CA SER A 49 14.45 3.04 6.74
C SER A 49 15.94 2.83 6.55
N THR A 50 16.38 1.96 5.63
CA THR A 50 17.80 1.78 5.33
C THR A 50 18.42 3.08 4.81
N GLY A 51 17.71 3.86 3.97
CA GLY A 51 18.15 5.18 3.54
C GLY A 51 18.44 6.12 4.72
N ILE A 52 17.57 6.16 5.73
CA ILE A 52 17.75 6.96 6.96
C ILE A 52 18.97 6.46 7.75
N LEU A 53 19.09 5.15 7.96
CA LEU A 53 20.22 4.55 8.68
C LEU A 53 21.56 4.86 7.99
N PHE A 54 21.62 4.79 6.66
CA PHE A 54 22.80 5.17 5.90
C PHE A 54 23.19 6.64 6.13
N ALA A 55 22.22 7.55 6.08
CA ALA A 55 22.48 8.96 6.34
C ALA A 55 22.90 9.25 7.79
N ARG A 56 22.56 8.37 8.75
CA ARG A 56 22.94 8.53 10.16
C ARG A 56 24.31 7.94 10.46
N HIS A 57 24.58 6.72 10.00
CA HIS A 57 25.77 5.96 10.41
C HIS A 57 26.92 6.07 9.41
N MET A 58 26.65 6.19 8.11
CA MET A 58 27.70 6.13 7.07
C MET A 58 28.33 7.49 6.77
N LYS A 59 27.83 8.57 7.36
CA LYS A 59 28.40 9.93 7.23
C LYS A 59 29.86 10.02 7.68
N GLY A 60 30.23 9.31 8.75
CA GLY A 60 31.57 9.36 9.34
C GLY A 60 32.54 8.30 8.80
N HIS A 61 32.04 7.26 8.14
CA HIS A 61 32.87 6.12 7.73
C HIS A 61 33.54 6.31 6.35
N PHE A 62 32.99 7.21 5.52
CA PHE A 62 33.51 7.51 4.18
C PHE A 62 33.81 9.01 3.99
N PRO A 63 34.71 9.61 4.78
CA PRO A 63 34.98 11.04 4.70
C PRO A 63 35.67 11.45 3.38
N ASN A 64 36.52 10.57 2.83
CA ASN A 64 37.33 10.84 1.63
C ASN A 64 36.79 10.18 0.35
N SER A 65 35.81 9.29 0.46
CA SER A 65 35.19 8.63 -0.70
C SER A 65 34.10 9.52 -1.27
N THR A 66 34.51 10.37 -2.22
CA THR A 66 33.62 11.15 -3.06
C THR A 66 33.52 10.50 -4.42
N LEU A 67 32.30 10.42 -4.95
CA LEU A 67 32.02 9.87 -6.27
C LEU A 67 31.26 10.96 -7.03
N CYS A 68 31.84 11.45 -8.12
CA CYS A 68 31.32 12.61 -8.85
C CYS A 68 31.14 13.87 -7.96
N GLY A 69 32.11 14.15 -7.07
CA GLY A 69 32.08 15.33 -6.18
C GLY A 69 31.09 15.27 -5.02
N LEU A 70 30.30 14.20 -4.92
CA LEU A 70 29.31 13.99 -3.87
C LEU A 70 29.76 12.88 -2.92
N LYS A 71 29.48 13.03 -1.63
CA LYS A 71 29.86 12.02 -0.63
C LYS A 71 29.14 10.70 -0.90
N LEU A 72 29.85 9.58 -0.81
CA LEU A 72 29.30 8.25 -1.11
C LEU A 72 28.03 7.93 -0.31
N TRP A 73 27.99 8.30 0.98
CA TRP A 73 26.80 8.11 1.82
C TRP A 73 25.55 8.82 1.26
N PHE A 74 25.74 9.97 0.61
CA PHE A 74 24.64 10.74 0.05
C PHE A 74 24.08 10.08 -1.22
N HIS A 75 24.94 9.49 -2.05
CA HIS A 75 24.50 8.66 -3.18
C HIS A 75 23.67 7.47 -2.71
N PHE A 76 24.16 6.71 -1.73
CA PHE A 76 23.39 5.58 -1.18
C PHE A 76 22.07 6.02 -0.55
N HIS A 77 22.08 7.08 0.26
CA HIS A 77 20.87 7.65 0.84
C HIS A 77 19.86 8.05 -0.25
N ARG A 78 20.30 8.80 -1.26
CA ARG A 78 19.44 9.26 -2.36
C ARG A 78 18.88 8.09 -3.15
N THR A 79 19.72 7.15 -3.56
CA THR A 79 19.30 5.99 -4.37
C THR A 79 18.29 5.12 -3.62
N LEU A 80 18.54 4.81 -2.34
CA LEU A 80 17.61 4.03 -1.52
C LEU A 80 16.26 4.74 -1.33
N ASN A 81 16.29 6.05 -1.05
CA ASN A 81 15.05 6.83 -0.92
C ASN A 81 14.29 6.93 -2.25
N MET A 82 14.98 7.11 -3.39
CA MET A 82 14.33 7.14 -4.71
C MET A 82 13.66 5.81 -5.06
N ILE A 83 14.31 4.68 -4.78
CA ILE A 83 13.73 3.35 -5.01
C ILE A 83 12.50 3.15 -4.12
N GLY A 84 12.59 3.48 -2.83
CA GLY A 84 11.46 3.34 -1.93
C GLY A 84 10.31 4.29 -2.27
N ILE A 85 10.58 5.53 -2.68
CA ILE A 85 9.54 6.45 -3.16
C ILE A 85 8.86 5.90 -4.40
N ALA A 86 9.62 5.44 -5.40
CA ALA A 86 9.05 4.80 -6.59
C ALA A 86 8.17 3.59 -6.23
N GLY A 87 8.61 2.77 -5.27
CA GLY A 87 7.85 1.67 -4.71
C GLY A 87 6.54 2.12 -4.04
N THR A 88 6.55 3.18 -3.24
CA THR A 88 5.32 3.73 -2.63
C THR A 88 4.37 4.32 -3.67
N ILE A 89 4.86 4.97 -4.72
CA ILE A 89 4.03 5.48 -5.83
C ILE A 89 3.35 4.31 -6.54
N ALA A 90 4.12 3.29 -6.91
CA ALA A 90 3.57 2.10 -7.56
C ALA A 90 2.54 1.39 -6.67
N ALA A 91 2.82 1.25 -5.37
CA ALA A 91 1.90 0.63 -4.41
C ALA A 91 0.62 1.45 -4.26
N PHE A 92 0.73 2.78 -4.27
CA PHE A 92 -0.39 3.70 -4.24
C PHE A 92 -1.26 3.53 -5.49
N VAL A 93 -0.67 3.45 -6.68
CA VAL A 93 -1.42 3.19 -7.93
C VAL A 93 -2.15 1.83 -7.87
N VAL A 94 -1.48 0.77 -7.38
CA VAL A 94 -2.07 -0.57 -7.26
C VAL A 94 -3.36 -0.56 -6.42
N VAL A 95 -3.38 0.15 -5.28
CA VAL A 95 -4.61 0.21 -4.45
C VAL A 95 -5.73 1.00 -5.12
N PHE A 96 -5.41 2.06 -5.88
CA PHE A 96 -6.43 2.78 -6.65
C PHE A 96 -7.01 1.90 -7.75
N VAL A 97 -6.18 1.14 -8.46
CA VAL A 97 -6.64 0.17 -9.47
C VAL A 97 -7.52 -0.90 -8.82
N ALA A 98 -7.12 -1.45 -7.67
CA ALA A 98 -7.93 -2.44 -6.93
C ALA A 98 -9.28 -1.89 -6.44
N LYS A 99 -9.41 -0.57 -6.31
CA LYS A 99 -10.62 0.13 -5.83
C LYS A 99 -11.38 0.84 -6.95
N ASP A 100 -11.12 0.49 -8.21
CA ASP A 100 -11.73 1.11 -9.39
C ASP A 100 -11.61 2.65 -9.39
N TRP A 101 -10.46 3.16 -8.96
CA TRP A 101 -10.17 4.59 -8.80
C TRP A 101 -11.10 5.35 -7.84
N ARG A 102 -11.81 4.63 -6.97
CA ARG A 102 -12.75 5.23 -6.00
C ARG A 102 -12.03 5.52 -4.68
N TRP A 103 -12.19 6.75 -4.19
CA TRP A 103 -11.72 7.13 -2.86
C TRP A 103 -12.52 6.42 -1.76
N VAL A 104 -11.80 5.70 -0.90
CA VAL A 104 -12.33 4.94 0.25
C VAL A 104 -12.10 5.61 1.60
N GLY A 105 -11.40 6.75 1.63
CA GLY A 105 -11.19 7.54 2.84
C GLY A 105 -12.39 8.42 3.23
N PRO A 106 -12.19 9.34 4.20
CA PRO A 106 -13.26 10.18 4.72
C PRO A 106 -13.87 11.07 3.64
N LYS A 107 -15.18 11.29 3.73
CA LYS A 107 -15.96 12.15 2.81
C LYS A 107 -16.78 13.15 3.61
N ALA A 108 -16.93 14.37 3.07
CA ALA A 108 -17.63 15.47 3.74
C ALA A 108 -19.13 15.18 3.99
N TYR A 109 -19.75 14.38 3.12
CA TYR A 109 -21.18 14.04 3.18
C TYR A 109 -21.45 12.65 3.79
N GLN A 110 -20.45 12.06 4.46
CA GLN A 110 -20.55 10.72 5.06
C GLN A 110 -20.61 10.82 6.60
N SER A 111 -21.31 9.88 7.25
CA SER A 111 -21.44 9.87 8.71
C SER A 111 -20.09 9.73 9.42
N ALA A 112 -20.01 10.25 10.66
CA ALA A 112 -18.81 10.16 11.48
C ALA A 112 -18.37 8.70 11.71
N GLU A 113 -19.32 7.78 11.92
CA GLU A 113 -19.02 6.36 12.08
C GLU A 113 -18.29 5.77 10.87
N LEU A 114 -18.77 6.05 9.65
CA LEU A 114 -18.17 5.56 8.42
C LEU A 114 -16.79 6.18 8.17
N ASN A 115 -16.62 7.47 8.47
CA ASN A 115 -15.33 8.16 8.36
C ASN A 115 -14.27 7.62 9.32
N ASN A 116 -14.68 7.18 10.51
CA ASN A 116 -13.80 6.66 11.56
C ASN A 116 -13.46 5.17 11.42
N ARG A 117 -13.98 4.47 10.39
CA ARG A 117 -13.59 3.08 10.12
C ARG A 117 -12.10 3.03 9.79
N TRP A 118 -11.41 1.99 10.28
CA TRP A 118 -9.97 1.82 10.10
C TRP A 118 -9.49 1.94 8.66
N GLY A 119 -10.22 1.37 7.69
CA GLY A 119 -9.86 1.49 6.27
C GLY A 119 -9.91 2.94 5.75
N SER A 120 -10.87 3.73 6.25
CA SER A 120 -11.00 5.14 5.90
C SER A 120 -9.87 5.97 6.51
N VAL A 121 -9.61 5.79 7.81
CA VAL A 121 -8.50 6.47 8.51
C VAL A 121 -7.16 6.07 7.91
N HIS A 122 -6.92 4.79 7.64
CA HIS A 122 -5.71 4.29 6.98
C HIS A 122 -5.50 4.93 5.61
N ALA A 123 -6.54 5.04 4.78
CA ALA A 123 -6.43 5.67 3.47
C ALA A 123 -6.04 7.16 3.58
N MET A 124 -6.61 7.89 4.54
CA MET A 124 -6.27 9.29 4.80
C MET A 124 -4.82 9.45 5.28
N LEU A 125 -4.44 8.70 6.31
CA LEU A 125 -3.08 8.74 6.87
C LEU A 125 -2.04 8.31 5.83
N GLY A 126 -2.34 7.27 5.06
CA GLY A 126 -1.49 6.78 3.98
C GLY A 126 -1.28 7.81 2.88
N LEU A 127 -2.34 8.51 2.44
CA LEU A 127 -2.24 9.59 1.47
C LEU A 127 -1.36 10.73 1.99
N ILE A 128 -1.59 11.20 3.22
CA ILE A 128 -0.79 12.28 3.83
C ILE A 128 0.69 11.86 3.92
N ALA A 129 0.95 10.65 4.42
CA ALA A 129 2.30 10.11 4.52
C ALA A 129 2.99 10.02 3.15
N CYS A 130 2.29 9.57 2.11
CA CYS A 130 2.80 9.51 0.74
C CYS A 130 3.13 10.90 0.20
N VAL A 131 2.23 11.88 0.33
CA VAL A 131 2.46 13.26 -0.13
C VAL A 131 3.68 13.86 0.55
N VAL A 132 3.81 13.71 1.86
CA VAL A 132 4.98 14.19 2.61
C VAL A 132 6.24 13.49 2.13
N ALA A 133 6.24 12.17 1.96
CA ALA A 133 7.39 11.40 1.49
C ALA A 133 7.81 11.81 0.07
N TRP A 134 6.86 12.03 -0.84
CA TRP A 134 7.13 12.41 -2.23
C TRP A 134 7.61 13.85 -2.38
N ALA A 135 7.31 14.71 -1.41
CA ALA A 135 7.85 16.07 -1.34
C ALA A 135 9.31 16.12 -0.85
N GLN A 136 9.79 15.11 -0.11
CA GLN A 136 11.14 15.10 0.47
C GLN A 136 12.28 15.28 -0.56
N PRO A 137 12.26 14.64 -1.75
CA PRO A 137 13.29 14.87 -2.77
C PRO A 137 13.29 16.28 -3.36
N LEU A 138 12.14 16.96 -3.42
CA LEU A 138 12.06 18.33 -3.96
C LEU A 138 12.86 19.30 -3.09
N ASN A 139 12.76 19.16 -1.77
CA ASN A 139 13.55 19.96 -0.84
C ASN A 139 15.06 19.72 -0.97
N ALA A 140 15.49 18.58 -1.53
CA ALA A 140 16.90 18.29 -1.78
C ALA A 140 17.40 18.85 -3.13
N VAL A 141 16.51 19.22 -4.06
CA VAL A 141 16.87 19.87 -5.33
C VAL A 141 16.99 21.38 -5.15
N PHE A 142 16.20 21.98 -4.26
CA PHE A 142 16.20 23.42 -3.99
C PHE A 142 17.14 23.88 -2.86
N ARG A 143 18.01 22.98 -2.35
CA ARG A 143 19.00 23.28 -1.32
C ARG A 143 20.41 22.96 -1.80
#